data_AF-A0A428IU35-F1
#
_entry.id   AF-A0A428IU35-F1
#
_cell.length_a   1.000
_cell.length_b   1.000
_cell.length_c   1.000
_cell.angle_alpha   90.00
_cell.angle_beta   90.00
_cell.angle_gamma   90.00
#
_symmetry.space_group_name_H-M   'P 1'
#
loop_
_entity.id
_entity.type
_entity.pdbx_description
1 polymer ?
#
loop_
_entity_poly.entity_id
_entity_poly.type
_entity_poly.pdbx_seq_one_letter_code
_entity_poly.pdbx_strand_id
1 'polypeptide(L)'
;MLTIKMTVWALFDSGNGSYTKGVKALNNSGGANIDIYPIGIDIENKNDHFINLNLADYGRLFGDTKLFDELDKLPKPDLIIASPPCESWSNASAMSGGNACWKQEDLSDSLFAPQKEASMFTIRNSSDYEKAYVNYQYSRQFMKRVNGELCAFNTIEIIKRYNPKYFIIENPASGRLWKYIEDVMDFKLPHLNLTRYNNYDYPLQKPTKFASNLDLGLKNDIIKQEIEWGKFSKSYNERSNIPQNLVIEIFTKVYNEFLQEKEHE
;
A
#
# COMPACT_ATOMS: atom_id res chain seq x y z
N MET A 1 5.09 29.87 20.96
CA MET A 1 4.19 29.26 19.95
C MET A 1 4.08 27.79 20.31
N LEU A 2 2.86 27.27 20.48
CA LEU A 2 2.65 25.82 20.56
C LEU A 2 3.13 25.24 19.22
N THR A 3 4.19 24.45 19.25
CA THR A 3 4.67 23.76 18.05
C THR A 3 3.63 22.70 17.71
N ILE A 4 2.75 23.01 16.77
CA ILE A 4 1.70 22.09 16.32
C ILE A 4 2.41 20.83 15.82
N LYS A 5 2.05 19.67 16.37
CA LYS A 5 2.66 18.37 16.05
C LYS A 5 1.64 17.53 15.30
N MET A 6 2.02 17.00 14.14
CA MET A 6 1.18 16.09 13.35
C MET A 6 1.47 14.64 13.75
N THR A 7 0.44 13.87 14.06
CA THR A 7 0.56 12.44 14.39
C THR A 7 0.31 11.59 13.14
N VAL A 8 1.25 10.69 12.83
CA VAL A 8 1.22 9.83 11.66
C VAL A 8 1.29 8.37 12.06
N TRP A 9 0.37 7.55 11.57
CA TRP A 9 0.53 6.10 11.59
C TRP A 9 1.02 5.62 10.23
N ALA A 10 2.18 4.95 10.21
CA ALA A 10 2.79 4.41 9.01
C ALA A 10 2.63 2.88 8.98
N LEU A 11 1.53 2.43 8.39
CA LEU A 11 1.19 1.02 8.28
C LEU A 11 2.07 0.33 7.24
N PHE A 12 2.57 -0.86 7.60
CA PHE A 12 3.49 -1.68 6.80
C PHE A 12 4.88 -1.05 6.58
N ASP A 13 5.29 -0.07 7.39
CA ASP A 13 6.63 0.57 7.32
C ASP A 13 7.70 -0.23 8.10
N SER A 14 7.54 -1.55 8.24
CA SER A 14 8.41 -2.42 9.06
C SER A 14 9.69 -2.88 8.35
N GLY A 15 9.75 -2.78 7.02
CA GLY A 15 10.94 -3.14 6.25
C GLY A 15 12.06 -2.12 6.43
N ASN A 16 12.41 -1.38 5.39
CA ASN A 16 13.46 -0.37 5.47
C ASN A 16 13.02 0.95 6.13
N GLY A 17 11.78 1.09 6.61
CA GLY A 17 11.28 2.29 7.26
C GLY A 17 11.30 3.52 6.35
N SER A 18 10.83 3.40 5.10
CA SER A 18 10.89 4.48 4.11
C SER A 18 10.16 5.74 4.61
N TYR A 19 8.97 5.58 5.21
CA TYR A 19 8.23 6.72 5.75
C TYR A 19 8.93 7.31 6.97
N THR A 20 9.38 6.45 7.87
CA THR A 20 10.13 6.84 9.08
C THR A 20 11.40 7.63 8.74
N LYS A 21 12.16 7.20 7.73
CA LYS A 21 13.37 7.91 7.26
C LYS A 21 13.02 9.26 6.63
N GLY A 22 11.95 9.31 5.84
CA GLY A 22 11.41 10.55 5.25
C GLY A 22 11.08 11.60 6.31
N VAL A 23 10.25 11.22 7.28
CA VAL A 23 9.84 12.09 8.38
C VAL A 23 11.03 12.55 9.21
N LYS A 24 11.97 11.65 9.55
CA LYS A 24 13.18 12.02 10.29
C LYS A 24 14.00 13.08 9.56
N ALA A 25 14.19 12.93 8.24
CA ALA A 25 14.91 13.92 7.44
C ALA A 25 14.21 15.29 7.46
N LEU A 26 12.88 15.30 7.28
CA LEU A 26 12.08 16.53 7.25
C LEU A 26 12.02 17.24 8.61
N ASN A 27 11.88 16.48 9.70
CA ASN A 27 11.94 17.03 11.06
C ASN A 27 13.34 17.61 11.37
N ASN A 28 14.41 16.90 11.01
CA ASN A 28 15.78 17.34 11.26
C ASN A 28 16.16 18.60 10.49
N SER A 29 15.58 18.82 9.31
CA SER A 29 15.78 20.06 8.54
C SER A 29 14.92 21.23 9.05
N GLY A 30 14.11 21.03 10.09
CA GLY A 30 13.15 22.02 10.59
C GLY A 30 11.96 22.25 9.64
N GLY A 31 11.76 21.36 8.66
CA GLY A 31 10.69 21.49 7.67
C GLY A 31 9.33 21.00 8.17
N ALA A 32 9.30 20.18 9.23
CA ALA A 32 8.06 19.73 9.86
C ALA A 32 8.24 19.36 11.34
N ASN A 33 7.12 19.15 12.04
CA ASN A 33 7.06 18.62 13.39
C ASN A 33 6.09 17.43 13.41
N ILE A 34 6.59 16.25 13.03
CA ILE A 34 5.78 15.04 12.82
C ILE A 34 6.17 13.97 13.84
N ASP A 35 5.19 13.40 14.53
CA ASP A 35 5.33 12.14 15.27
C ASP A 35 4.93 10.98 14.38
N ILE A 36 5.83 10.02 14.15
CA ILE A 36 5.55 8.86 13.28
C ILE A 36 5.59 7.57 14.07
N TYR A 37 4.53 6.77 13.90
CA TYR A 37 4.34 5.45 14.48
C TYR A 37 4.35 4.40 13.36
N PRO A 38 5.50 3.80 13.04
CA PRO A 38 5.58 2.69 12.09
C PRO A 38 5.05 1.41 12.70
N ILE A 39 4.20 0.68 11.96
CA ILE A 39 3.45 -0.49 12.45
C ILE A 39 3.48 -1.59 11.40
N GLY A 40 3.83 -2.83 11.79
CA GLY A 40 3.80 -3.97 10.88
C GLY A 40 4.63 -5.15 11.36
N ILE A 41 5.04 -6.00 10.41
CA ILE A 41 5.93 -7.16 10.62
C ILE A 41 7.09 -7.05 9.63
N ASP A 42 8.33 -7.14 10.09
CA ASP A 42 9.49 -7.25 9.19
C ASP A 42 9.68 -8.70 8.77
N ILE A 43 9.40 -8.99 7.50
CA ILE A 43 9.53 -10.34 6.93
C ILE A 43 10.99 -10.82 6.96
N GLU A 44 11.96 -9.90 6.87
CA GLU A 44 13.38 -10.25 6.89
C GLU A 44 13.97 -10.31 8.31
N ASN A 45 13.22 -9.90 9.35
CA ASN A 45 13.67 -9.81 10.74
C ASN A 45 15.01 -9.06 10.91
N LYS A 46 15.17 -7.94 10.20
CA LYS A 46 16.39 -7.11 10.20
C LYS A 46 16.22 -5.77 10.91
N ASN A 47 14.99 -5.41 11.27
CA ASN A 47 14.64 -4.10 11.80
C ASN A 47 13.80 -4.20 13.08
N ASP A 48 13.88 -3.19 13.93
CA ASP A 48 13.20 -3.11 15.23
C ASP A 48 12.55 -1.74 15.50
N HIS A 49 12.60 -0.82 14.54
CA HIS A 49 12.14 0.57 14.68
C HIS A 49 10.60 0.74 14.65
N PHE A 50 9.84 -0.36 14.68
CA PHE A 50 8.39 -0.38 14.46
C PHE A 50 7.65 -1.15 15.56
N ILE A 51 6.36 -0.84 15.70
CA ILE A 51 5.45 -1.58 16.55
C ILE A 51 5.11 -2.88 15.85
N ASN A 52 5.58 -4.00 16.41
CA ASN A 52 5.35 -5.33 15.86
C ASN A 52 3.88 -5.73 16.03
N LEU A 53 3.11 -5.64 14.94
CA LEU A 53 1.67 -5.89 14.93
C LEU A 53 1.25 -6.54 13.61
N ASN A 54 0.47 -7.62 13.71
CA ASN A 54 -0.06 -8.31 12.53
C ASN A 54 -1.23 -7.53 11.92
N LEU A 55 -0.96 -6.75 10.88
CA LEU A 55 -2.00 -6.01 10.15
C LEU A 55 -2.89 -6.91 9.27
N ALA A 56 -2.57 -8.20 9.14
CA ALA A 56 -3.43 -9.22 8.53
C ALA A 56 -4.25 -10.00 9.59
N ASP A 57 -4.34 -9.51 10.83
CA ASP A 57 -5.05 -10.23 11.89
C ASP A 57 -6.54 -10.43 11.58
N TYR A 58 -7.03 -11.63 11.86
CA TYR A 58 -8.44 -12.02 11.76
C TYR A 58 -8.98 -12.56 13.09
N GLY A 59 -8.20 -12.46 14.18
CA GLY A 59 -8.50 -12.97 15.50
C GLY A 59 -9.79 -12.40 16.08
N ARG A 60 -10.19 -11.19 15.66
CA ARG A 60 -11.47 -10.56 16.06
C ARG A 60 -12.70 -11.40 15.73
N LEU A 61 -12.61 -12.28 14.72
CA LEU A 61 -13.68 -13.23 14.40
C LEU A 61 -13.97 -14.20 15.56
N PHE A 62 -12.95 -14.44 16.40
CA PHE A 62 -12.99 -15.34 17.57
C PHE A 62 -12.90 -14.58 18.89
N GLY A 63 -13.10 -13.27 18.88
CA GLY A 63 -13.07 -12.41 20.07
C GLY A 63 -11.68 -11.91 20.49
N ASP A 64 -10.62 -12.19 19.73
CA ASP A 64 -9.30 -11.58 19.97
C ASP A 64 -9.24 -10.17 19.37
N THR A 65 -9.21 -9.15 20.22
CA THR A 65 -9.20 -7.73 19.83
C THR A 65 -7.80 -7.11 19.77
N LYS A 66 -6.74 -7.92 19.92
CA LYS A 66 -5.36 -7.44 20.08
C LYS A 66 -4.92 -6.39 19.05
N LEU A 67 -5.28 -6.55 17.77
CA LEU A 67 -4.95 -5.56 16.73
C LEU A 67 -5.43 -4.16 17.12
N PHE A 68 -6.68 -4.01 17.51
CA PHE A 68 -7.25 -2.72 17.86
C PHE A 68 -6.88 -2.29 19.28
N ASP A 69 -6.73 -3.23 20.22
CA ASP A 69 -6.29 -2.92 21.58
C ASP A 69 -4.89 -2.29 21.60
N GLU A 70 -3.98 -2.73 20.73
CA GLU A 70 -2.66 -2.10 20.60
C GLU A 70 -2.74 -0.73 19.90
N LEU A 71 -3.55 -0.60 18.84
CA LEU A 71 -3.71 0.67 18.13
C LEU A 71 -4.40 1.74 18.99
N ASP A 72 -5.36 1.36 19.85
CA ASP A 72 -6.07 2.26 20.75
C ASP A 72 -5.17 2.87 21.84
N LYS A 73 -3.97 2.31 22.07
CA LYS A 73 -2.97 2.89 22.99
C LYS A 73 -2.17 4.04 22.37
N LEU A 74 -2.20 4.18 21.05
CA LEU A 74 -1.45 5.20 20.33
C LEU A 74 -2.21 6.53 20.29
N PRO A 75 -1.53 7.68 20.19
CA PRO A 75 -2.20 8.94 19.93
C PRO A 75 -3.01 8.87 18.64
N LYS A 76 -4.18 9.52 18.63
CA LYS A 76 -5.06 9.55 17.46
C LYS A 76 -4.30 10.16 16.26
N PRO A 77 -4.31 9.50 15.08
CA PRO A 77 -3.57 9.97 13.92
C PRO A 77 -4.29 11.13 13.21
N ASP A 78 -3.53 12.11 12.77
CA ASP A 78 -3.95 13.12 11.80
C ASP A 78 -3.85 12.55 10.37
N LEU A 79 -2.83 11.71 10.13
CA LEU A 79 -2.60 11.00 8.88
C LEU A 79 -2.40 9.50 9.13
N ILE A 80 -3.08 8.67 8.35
CA ILE A 80 -2.73 7.25 8.19
C ILE A 80 -2.15 7.05 6.78
N ILE A 81 -0.90 6.61 6.70
CA ILE A 81 -0.25 6.24 5.44
C ILE A 81 0.08 4.74 5.45
N ALA A 82 -0.21 4.04 4.37
CA ALA A 82 -0.12 2.58 4.31
C ALA A 82 0.48 2.06 3.00
N SER A 83 1.38 1.07 3.08
CA SER A 83 1.90 0.31 1.94
C SER A 83 1.51 -1.18 2.05
N PRO A 84 0.23 -1.55 1.91
CA PRO A 84 -0.19 -2.95 2.04
C PRO A 84 0.54 -3.87 1.05
N PRO A 85 0.88 -5.11 1.43
CA PRO A 85 1.63 -6.05 0.59
C PRO A 85 1.01 -6.23 -0.79
N CYS A 86 1.83 -6.11 -1.84
CA CYS A 86 1.36 -6.06 -3.22
C CYS A 86 1.24 -7.44 -3.90
N GLU A 87 1.67 -8.54 -3.27
CA GLU A 87 1.81 -9.85 -3.89
C GLU A 87 0.50 -10.45 -4.40
N SER A 88 -0.61 -10.14 -3.72
CA SER A 88 -1.96 -10.52 -4.16
C SER A 88 -2.42 -9.70 -5.36
N TRP A 89 -1.94 -8.46 -5.49
CA TRP A 89 -2.57 -7.44 -6.33
C TRP A 89 -1.77 -7.10 -7.59
N SER A 90 -0.45 -7.26 -7.53
CA SER A 90 0.48 -6.80 -8.55
C SER A 90 0.48 -7.67 -9.80
N ASN A 91 0.75 -7.06 -10.95
CA ASN A 91 1.01 -7.76 -12.22
C ASN A 91 2.44 -8.30 -12.32
N ALA A 92 3.28 -8.10 -11.29
CA ALA A 92 4.60 -8.74 -11.22
C ALA A 92 4.51 -10.27 -11.19
N SER A 93 3.36 -10.83 -10.81
CA SER A 93 3.04 -12.26 -10.84
C SER A 93 2.08 -12.62 -11.99
N ALA A 94 2.14 -11.88 -13.10
CA ALA A 94 1.26 -12.05 -14.25
C ALA A 94 1.18 -13.52 -14.70
N MET A 95 -0.05 -13.95 -14.96
CA MET A 95 -0.42 -15.23 -15.54
C MET A 95 -1.53 -14.98 -16.56
N SER A 96 -1.84 -15.95 -17.43
CA SER A 96 -2.94 -15.78 -18.38
C SER A 96 -4.24 -15.37 -17.67
N GLY A 97 -4.90 -14.33 -18.19
CA GLY A 97 -6.13 -13.77 -17.64
C GLY A 97 -5.97 -13.03 -16.29
N GLY A 98 -4.76 -12.79 -15.77
CA GLY A 98 -4.59 -11.99 -14.57
C GLY A 98 -3.23 -12.10 -13.88
N ASN A 99 -3.22 -12.27 -12.57
CA ASN A 99 -1.99 -12.48 -11.79
C ASN A 99 -2.04 -13.80 -11.05
N ALA A 100 -1.02 -14.14 -10.25
CA ALA A 100 -0.96 -15.46 -9.63
C ALA A 100 -2.05 -15.74 -8.58
N CYS A 101 -2.79 -14.73 -8.10
CA CYS A 101 -3.87 -14.91 -7.14
C CYS A 101 -5.26 -14.84 -7.80
N TRP A 102 -5.41 -14.01 -8.83
CA TRP A 102 -6.68 -13.66 -9.45
C TRP A 102 -6.66 -13.89 -10.97
N LYS A 103 -7.77 -14.39 -11.49
CA LYS A 103 -8.05 -14.44 -12.93
C LYS A 103 -9.32 -13.66 -13.26
N GLN A 104 -9.41 -13.23 -14.50
CA GLN A 104 -10.62 -12.72 -15.11
C GLN A 104 -11.64 -13.85 -15.21
N GLU A 105 -12.88 -13.58 -14.84
CA GLU A 105 -14.01 -14.45 -15.11
C GLU A 105 -14.14 -14.70 -16.61
N ASP A 106 -14.38 -15.95 -17.00
CA ASP A 106 -14.58 -16.33 -18.38
C ASP A 106 -16.07 -16.39 -18.69
N LEU A 107 -16.52 -15.46 -19.53
CA LEU A 107 -17.92 -15.37 -19.98
C LEU A 107 -18.08 -15.85 -21.43
N SER A 108 -17.07 -16.50 -22.01
CA SER A 108 -17.06 -16.92 -23.41
C SER A 108 -17.95 -18.12 -23.72
N ASP A 109 -18.36 -18.89 -22.71
CA ASP A 109 -19.29 -20.03 -22.84
C ASP A 109 -20.77 -19.62 -22.92
N SER A 110 -21.03 -18.36 -23.31
CA SER A 110 -22.38 -17.81 -23.44
C SER A 110 -22.77 -17.66 -24.91
N LEU A 111 -23.96 -18.13 -25.27
CA LEU A 111 -24.57 -17.89 -26.58
C LEU A 111 -24.87 -16.40 -26.86
N PHE A 112 -24.88 -15.57 -25.81
CA PHE A 112 -25.14 -14.14 -25.89
C PHE A 112 -23.92 -13.33 -25.42
N ALA A 113 -23.77 -12.13 -25.98
CA ALA A 113 -22.78 -11.17 -25.49
C ALA A 113 -23.00 -10.91 -23.99
N PRO A 114 -21.93 -10.94 -23.17
CA PRO A 114 -22.03 -10.68 -21.74
C PRO A 114 -22.72 -9.35 -21.45
N GLN A 115 -23.74 -9.38 -20.59
CA GLN A 115 -24.49 -8.17 -20.17
C GLN A 115 -23.83 -7.45 -18.98
N LYS A 116 -22.78 -8.05 -18.39
CA LYS A 116 -21.98 -7.49 -17.30
C LYS A 116 -20.50 -7.63 -17.65
N GLU A 117 -19.69 -6.70 -17.16
CA GLU A 117 -18.24 -6.84 -17.21
C GLU A 117 -17.85 -8.07 -16.37
N ALA A 118 -16.97 -8.90 -16.93
CA ALA A 118 -16.44 -10.06 -16.23
C ALA A 118 -15.73 -9.62 -14.94
N SER A 119 -15.94 -10.37 -13.85
CA SER A 119 -15.25 -10.07 -12.61
C SER A 119 -13.74 -10.32 -12.76
N MET A 120 -12.95 -9.35 -12.34
CA MET A 120 -11.49 -9.51 -12.28
C MET A 120 -11.05 -10.18 -10.96
N PHE A 121 -11.97 -10.57 -10.08
CA PHE A 121 -11.70 -11.17 -8.78
C PHE A 121 -12.10 -12.64 -8.71
N THR A 122 -11.85 -13.39 -9.78
CA THR A 122 -12.05 -14.85 -9.77
C THR A 122 -10.82 -15.56 -9.22
N ILE A 123 -11.01 -16.50 -8.29
CA ILE A 123 -9.93 -17.29 -7.71
C ILE A 123 -9.39 -18.29 -8.76
N ARG A 124 -8.07 -18.48 -8.80
CA ARG A 124 -7.45 -19.52 -9.63
C ARG A 124 -7.68 -20.92 -9.09
N ASN A 125 -7.91 -21.85 -9.99
CA ASN A 125 -7.94 -23.28 -9.70
C ASN A 125 -6.51 -23.84 -9.68
N SER A 126 -6.28 -24.96 -8.98
CA SER A 126 -4.98 -25.63 -8.97
C SER A 126 -4.47 -25.97 -10.37
N SER A 127 -5.37 -26.38 -11.27
CA SER A 127 -5.06 -26.67 -12.68
C SER A 127 -4.52 -25.46 -13.46
N ASP A 128 -4.81 -24.23 -13.03
CA ASP A 128 -4.32 -23.02 -13.70
C ASP A 128 -2.80 -22.85 -13.53
N TYR A 129 -2.22 -23.47 -12.49
CA TYR A 129 -0.78 -23.46 -12.21
C TYR A 129 -0.04 -24.57 -12.95
N GLU A 130 -0.66 -25.75 -13.10
CA GLU A 130 -0.11 -26.87 -13.88
C GLU A 130 0.08 -26.50 -15.35
N LYS A 131 -0.85 -25.68 -15.89
CA LYS A 131 -0.82 -25.20 -17.27
C LYS A 131 0.10 -24.00 -17.48
N ALA A 132 0.61 -23.39 -16.42
CA ALA A 132 1.42 -22.19 -16.52
C ALA A 132 2.89 -22.56 -16.73
N TYR A 133 3.57 -21.82 -17.61
CA TYR A 133 5.03 -21.90 -17.78
C TYR A 133 5.80 -21.43 -16.52
N VAL A 134 5.10 -20.85 -15.56
CA VAL A 134 5.66 -20.24 -14.34
C VAL A 134 5.48 -21.22 -13.17
N ASN A 135 6.56 -21.49 -12.42
CA ASN A 135 6.58 -22.45 -11.30
C ASN A 135 5.90 -21.93 -10.02
N TYR A 136 4.68 -21.40 -10.14
CA TYR A 136 3.86 -21.01 -9.00
C TYR A 136 3.08 -22.20 -8.46
N GLN A 137 2.90 -22.23 -7.14
CA GLN A 137 2.16 -23.29 -6.44
C GLN A 137 0.89 -22.73 -5.83
N TYR A 138 -0.23 -23.44 -5.99
CA TYR A 138 -1.54 -23.03 -5.46
C TYR A 138 -1.49 -22.66 -3.98
N SER A 139 -0.93 -23.54 -3.12
CA SER A 139 -0.86 -23.33 -1.67
C SER A 139 -0.16 -22.02 -1.29
N ARG A 140 0.93 -21.67 -1.99
CA ARG A 140 1.65 -20.42 -1.77
C ARG A 140 0.85 -19.20 -2.19
N GLN A 141 0.14 -19.28 -3.33
CA GLN A 141 -0.69 -18.16 -3.80
C GLN A 141 -1.96 -18.01 -2.97
N PHE A 142 -2.52 -19.10 -2.45
CA PHE A 142 -3.61 -19.07 -1.48
C PHE A 142 -3.23 -18.23 -0.26
N MET A 143 -2.08 -18.49 0.36
CA MET A 143 -1.62 -17.72 1.52
C MET A 143 -1.39 -16.24 1.18
N LYS A 144 -0.80 -15.95 0.02
CA LYS A 144 -0.59 -14.58 -0.46
C LYS A 144 -1.91 -13.84 -0.71
N ARG A 145 -2.90 -14.52 -1.29
CA ARG A 145 -4.23 -13.98 -1.53
C ARG A 145 -4.91 -13.65 -0.21
N VAL A 146 -5.00 -14.61 0.70
CA VAL A 146 -5.62 -14.43 2.03
C VAL A 146 -4.94 -13.30 2.81
N ASN A 147 -3.61 -13.26 2.83
CA ASN A 147 -2.86 -12.18 3.46
C ASN A 147 -3.15 -10.82 2.80
N GLY A 148 -3.19 -10.76 1.47
CA GLY A 148 -3.50 -9.54 0.73
C GLY A 148 -4.90 -9.03 1.03
N GLU A 149 -5.91 -9.91 0.99
CA GLU A 149 -7.32 -9.59 1.31
C GLU A 149 -7.45 -9.07 2.74
N LEU A 150 -6.84 -9.74 3.73
CA LEU A 150 -6.86 -9.32 5.13
C LEU A 150 -6.14 -7.99 5.36
N CYS A 151 -4.96 -7.79 4.77
CA CYS A 151 -4.25 -6.51 4.86
C CYS A 151 -5.05 -5.35 4.24
N ALA A 152 -5.64 -5.55 3.06
CA ALA A 152 -6.48 -4.55 2.41
C ALA A 152 -7.70 -4.24 3.28
N PHE A 153 -8.40 -5.28 3.75
CA PHE A 153 -9.56 -5.17 4.63
C PHE A 153 -9.23 -4.37 5.89
N ASN A 154 -8.20 -4.78 6.63
CA ASN A 154 -7.83 -4.14 7.89
C ASN A 154 -7.28 -2.73 7.68
N THR A 155 -6.59 -2.42 6.58
CA THR A 155 -6.18 -1.04 6.26
C THR A 155 -7.39 -0.12 6.21
N ILE A 156 -8.45 -0.53 5.52
CA ILE A 156 -9.67 0.27 5.40
C ILE A 156 -10.43 0.33 6.72
N GLU A 157 -10.54 -0.76 7.47
CA GLU A 157 -11.21 -0.74 8.78
C GLU A 157 -10.48 0.12 9.80
N ILE A 158 -9.15 0.14 9.78
CA ILE A 158 -8.34 1.05 10.60
C ILE A 158 -8.64 2.51 10.20
N ILE A 159 -8.63 2.84 8.91
CA ILE A 159 -8.96 4.19 8.44
C ILE A 159 -10.38 4.60 8.88
N LYS A 160 -11.38 3.71 8.73
CA LYS A 160 -12.76 3.98 9.16
C LYS A 160 -12.89 4.16 10.67
N ARG A 161 -12.24 3.31 11.48
CA ARG A 161 -12.33 3.36 12.95
C ARG A 161 -11.72 4.63 13.51
N TYR A 162 -10.51 4.98 13.08
CA TYR A 162 -9.78 6.12 13.64
C TYR A 162 -10.09 7.45 12.94
N ASN A 163 -10.67 7.38 11.73
CA ASN A 163 -11.14 8.51 10.95
C ASN A 163 -10.12 9.67 10.94
N PRO A 164 -8.89 9.43 10.43
CA PRO A 164 -7.87 10.46 10.34
C PRO A 164 -8.33 11.56 9.37
N LYS A 165 -7.78 12.76 9.53
CA LYS A 165 -8.09 13.84 8.59
C LYS A 165 -7.57 13.52 7.19
N TYR A 166 -6.41 12.88 7.10
CA TYR A 166 -5.80 12.45 5.85
C TYR A 166 -5.55 10.95 5.83
N PHE A 167 -5.71 10.33 4.66
CA PHE A 167 -5.24 8.96 4.44
C PHE A 167 -4.50 8.86 3.11
N ILE A 168 -3.49 7.99 3.07
CA ILE A 168 -2.72 7.67 1.86
C ILE A 168 -2.47 6.17 1.79
N ILE A 169 -2.78 5.53 0.68
CA ILE A 169 -2.54 4.10 0.43
C ILE A 169 -1.66 3.96 -0.81
N GLU A 170 -0.50 3.34 -0.67
CA GLU A 170 0.47 3.08 -1.74
C GLU A 170 0.35 1.65 -2.28
N ASN A 171 0.38 1.51 -3.60
CA ASN A 171 0.53 0.23 -4.28
C ASN A 171 1.00 0.43 -5.74
N PRO A 172 1.47 -0.63 -6.42
CA PRO A 172 1.69 -0.57 -7.87
C PRO A 172 0.50 -0.03 -8.66
N ALA A 173 0.78 0.84 -9.64
CA ALA A 173 -0.24 1.61 -10.34
C ALA A 173 -1.27 0.75 -11.10
N SER A 174 -0.84 -0.38 -11.66
CA SER A 174 -1.68 -1.33 -12.40
C SER A 174 -2.18 -2.50 -11.56
N GLY A 175 -1.97 -2.46 -10.24
CA GLY A 175 -2.42 -3.50 -9.32
C GLY A 175 -3.94 -3.57 -9.20
N ARG A 176 -4.45 -4.75 -8.83
CA ARG A 176 -5.88 -5.02 -8.64
C ARG A 176 -6.46 -4.42 -7.36
N LEU A 177 -5.61 -3.96 -6.45
CA LEU A 177 -6.00 -3.42 -5.14
C LEU A 177 -6.97 -2.24 -5.28
N TRP A 178 -6.76 -1.36 -6.26
CA TRP A 178 -7.59 -0.16 -6.44
C TRP A 178 -9.06 -0.50 -6.68
N LYS A 179 -9.32 -1.35 -7.69
CA LYS A 179 -10.67 -1.87 -7.97
C LYS A 179 -11.20 -2.73 -6.82
N TYR A 180 -10.33 -3.43 -6.09
CA TYR A 180 -10.79 -4.22 -4.94
C TYR A 180 -11.33 -3.32 -3.82
N ILE A 181 -10.62 -2.24 -3.50
CA ILE A 181 -11.05 -1.28 -2.48
C ILE A 181 -12.33 -0.56 -2.91
N GLU A 182 -12.43 -0.11 -4.17
CA GLU A 182 -13.59 0.63 -4.65
C GLU A 182 -14.81 -0.26 -4.92
N ASP A 183 -14.65 -1.34 -5.70
CA ASP A 183 -15.77 -2.13 -6.20
C ASP A 183 -16.19 -3.24 -5.22
N VAL A 184 -15.24 -3.84 -4.49
CA VAL A 184 -15.51 -4.97 -3.58
C VAL A 184 -15.75 -4.49 -2.14
N MET A 185 -14.95 -3.54 -1.67
CA MET A 185 -15.05 -3.03 -0.29
C MET A 185 -15.92 -1.77 -0.16
N ASP A 186 -16.38 -1.20 -1.27
CA ASP A 186 -17.18 0.03 -1.33
C ASP A 186 -16.53 1.20 -0.56
N PHE A 187 -15.22 1.37 -0.72
CA PHE A 187 -14.47 2.47 -0.13
C PHE A 187 -13.92 3.39 -1.22
N LYS A 188 -14.41 4.63 -1.23
CA LYS A 188 -14.06 5.62 -2.27
C LYS A 188 -12.61 6.07 -2.13
N LEU A 189 -11.93 6.19 -3.27
CA LEU A 189 -10.57 6.72 -3.37
C LEU A 189 -10.59 8.03 -4.19
N PRO A 190 -10.78 9.20 -3.55
CA PRO A 190 -11.02 10.47 -4.26
C PRO A 190 -9.90 10.85 -5.24
N HIS A 191 -8.65 10.62 -4.86
CA HIS A 191 -7.49 10.92 -5.69
C HIS A 191 -6.61 9.68 -5.85
N LEU A 192 -6.39 9.25 -7.09
CA LEU A 192 -5.41 8.21 -7.45
C LEU A 192 -4.14 8.87 -7.99
N ASN A 193 -3.28 9.35 -7.08
CA ASN A 193 -2.07 10.10 -7.43
C ASN A 193 -1.03 9.18 -8.09
N LEU A 194 -0.99 9.15 -9.42
CA LEU A 194 -0.06 8.34 -10.19
C LEU A 194 1.34 8.99 -10.21
N THR A 195 2.36 8.20 -9.91
CA THR A 195 3.76 8.60 -10.00
C THR A 195 4.63 7.45 -10.53
N ARG A 196 5.90 7.74 -10.80
CA ARG A 196 6.93 6.75 -11.14
C ARG A 196 8.16 7.03 -10.30
N TYR A 197 8.64 6.02 -9.57
CA TYR A 197 9.72 6.21 -8.59
C TYR A 197 11.01 6.79 -9.17
N ASN A 198 11.31 6.58 -10.45
CA ASN A 198 12.48 7.16 -11.10
C ASN A 198 12.39 8.67 -11.34
N ASN A 199 11.25 9.31 -11.06
CA ASN A 199 11.16 10.77 -10.94
C ASN A 199 11.80 11.29 -9.63
N TYR A 200 12.20 10.37 -8.74
CA TYR A 200 12.69 10.64 -7.39
C TYR A 200 13.90 9.78 -7.05
N ASP A 201 14.83 9.63 -8.01
CA ASP A 201 16.14 8.96 -7.80
C ASP A 201 16.06 7.45 -7.55
N TYR A 202 15.03 6.78 -8.07
CA TYR A 202 14.97 5.32 -8.13
C TYR A 202 15.49 4.81 -9.48
N PRO A 203 16.30 3.75 -9.52
CA PRO A 203 16.96 3.31 -10.75
C PRO A 203 16.01 2.65 -11.77
N LEU A 204 14.82 2.24 -11.33
CA LEU A 204 13.80 1.59 -12.14
C LEU A 204 12.58 2.49 -12.33
N GLN A 205 12.00 2.47 -13.53
CA GLN A 205 10.68 3.03 -13.74
C GLN A 205 9.65 2.10 -13.07
N LYS A 206 9.27 2.42 -11.83
CA LYS A 206 8.26 1.71 -11.05
C LYS A 206 7.00 2.58 -10.94
N PRO A 207 5.97 2.34 -11.80
CA PRO A 207 4.71 3.05 -11.72
C PRO A 207 3.94 2.65 -10.45
N THR A 208 3.59 3.66 -9.65
CA THR A 208 2.96 3.52 -8.35
C THR A 208 1.83 4.53 -8.22
N LYS A 209 0.75 4.18 -7.52
CA LYS A 209 -0.28 5.14 -7.14
C LYS A 209 -0.30 5.32 -5.62
N PHE A 210 -0.56 6.55 -5.21
CA PHE A 210 -0.86 6.92 -3.83
C PHE A 210 -2.32 7.36 -3.78
N ALA A 211 -3.21 6.43 -3.44
CA ALA A 211 -4.63 6.73 -3.28
C ALA A 211 -4.84 7.54 -2.01
N SER A 212 -5.55 8.67 -2.09
CA SER A 212 -5.61 9.65 -1.00
C SER A 212 -6.91 10.43 -1.03
N ASN A 213 -7.30 11.02 0.09
CA ASN A 213 -8.34 12.06 0.15
C ASN A 213 -7.79 13.47 -0.11
N LEU A 214 -6.51 13.58 -0.46
CA LEU A 214 -5.81 14.80 -0.88
C LEU A 214 -5.14 14.58 -2.24
N ASP A 215 -5.23 15.56 -3.13
CA ASP A 215 -4.40 15.63 -4.34
C ASP A 215 -2.95 15.97 -3.96
N LEU A 216 -2.05 15.05 -4.28
CA LEU A 216 -0.64 15.13 -3.91
C LEU A 216 0.21 15.84 -4.99
N GLY A 217 -0.30 15.98 -6.23
CA GLY A 217 0.43 16.67 -7.31
C GLY A 217 1.79 16.06 -7.67
N LEU A 218 1.94 14.72 -7.54
CA LEU A 218 3.23 14.03 -7.72
C LEU A 218 3.74 14.08 -9.16
N LYS A 219 5.07 14.13 -9.32
CA LYS A 219 5.75 13.99 -10.61
C LYS A 219 5.48 12.63 -11.23
N ASN A 220 5.26 12.61 -12.54
CA ASN A 220 4.84 11.40 -13.24
C ASN A 220 5.37 11.30 -14.66
N ASP A 221 6.54 11.88 -14.95
CA ASP A 221 7.09 11.86 -16.30
C ASP A 221 7.55 10.45 -16.69
N ILE A 222 7.41 10.12 -17.97
CA ILE A 222 7.89 8.85 -18.54
C ILE A 222 9.38 8.99 -18.84
N ILE A 223 10.21 8.76 -17.82
CA ILE A 223 11.67 8.81 -17.91
C ILE A 223 12.21 7.39 -18.14
N LYS A 224 13.22 7.22 -19.01
CA LYS A 224 13.89 5.94 -19.26
C LYS A 224 14.56 5.43 -17.99
N GLN A 225 14.41 4.14 -17.69
CA GLN A 225 15.08 3.51 -16.53
C GLN A 225 16.60 3.42 -16.73
N GLU A 226 17.35 3.54 -15.64
CA GLU A 226 18.82 3.51 -15.65
C GLU A 226 19.35 2.08 -15.83
N ILE A 227 18.65 1.10 -15.24
CA ILE A 227 19.03 -0.30 -15.25
C ILE A 227 17.86 -1.19 -15.67
N GLU A 228 18.17 -2.41 -16.11
CA GLU A 228 17.18 -3.43 -16.38
C GLU A 228 16.75 -4.13 -15.08
N TRP A 229 15.47 -4.50 -14.98
CA TRP A 229 14.90 -5.21 -13.83
C TRP A 229 15.67 -6.46 -13.40
N GLY A 230 16.21 -7.22 -14.36
CA GLY A 230 16.97 -8.45 -14.08
C GLY A 230 18.34 -8.21 -13.42
N LYS A 231 18.84 -6.97 -13.46
CA LYS A 231 20.13 -6.56 -12.87
C LYS A 231 19.96 -5.83 -11.54
N PHE A 232 18.73 -5.57 -11.11
CA PHE A 232 18.44 -4.97 -9.82
C PHE A 232 18.41 -6.01 -8.70
N SER A 233 18.50 -5.53 -7.45
CA SER A 233 18.55 -6.39 -6.27
C SER A 233 17.37 -7.34 -6.15
N LYS A 234 17.64 -8.52 -5.59
CA LYS A 234 16.62 -9.53 -5.25
C LYS A 234 16.08 -9.38 -3.82
N SER A 235 16.67 -8.50 -3.01
CA SER A 235 16.23 -8.21 -1.64
C SER A 235 14.79 -7.69 -1.64
N TYR A 236 13.93 -8.21 -0.75
CA TYR A 236 12.54 -7.76 -0.68
C TYR A 236 12.50 -6.30 -0.22
N ASN A 237 13.24 -6.00 0.86
CA ASN A 237 13.30 -4.66 1.44
C ASN A 237 13.86 -3.61 0.45
N GLU A 238 14.81 -3.95 -0.42
CA GLU A 238 15.32 -2.99 -1.42
C GLU A 238 14.34 -2.74 -2.56
N ARG A 239 13.55 -3.75 -2.95
CA ARG A 239 12.54 -3.63 -4.01
C ARG A 239 11.27 -2.93 -3.54
N SER A 240 10.98 -2.99 -2.24
CA SER A 240 9.84 -2.31 -1.62
C SER A 240 10.15 -0.86 -1.24
N ASN A 241 11.43 -0.45 -1.19
CA ASN A 241 11.83 0.91 -0.87
C ASN A 241 11.07 1.96 -1.69
N ILE A 242 10.49 2.91 -0.96
CA ILE A 242 9.94 4.15 -1.51
C ILE A 242 11.07 5.18 -1.51
N PRO A 243 11.28 5.92 -2.62
CA PRO A 243 12.37 6.88 -2.70
C PRO A 243 12.21 8.00 -1.67
N GLN A 244 13.31 8.37 -1.02
CA GLN A 244 13.31 9.35 0.06
C GLN A 244 12.74 10.71 -0.38
N ASN A 245 13.10 11.19 -1.57
CA ASN A 245 12.65 12.47 -2.09
C ASN A 245 11.14 12.48 -2.36
N LEU A 246 10.57 11.35 -2.80
CA LEU A 246 9.13 11.19 -2.96
C LEU A 246 8.41 11.26 -1.61
N VAL A 247 8.95 10.55 -0.60
CA VAL A 247 8.39 10.56 0.75
C VAL A 247 8.42 11.98 1.34
N ILE A 248 9.53 12.70 1.20
CA ILE A 248 9.66 14.10 1.67
C ILE A 248 8.63 15.00 0.98
N GLU A 249 8.45 14.87 -0.34
CA GLU A 249 7.47 15.66 -1.10
C GLU A 249 6.03 15.40 -0.59
N ILE A 250 5.65 14.13 -0.41
CA ILE A 250 4.34 13.73 0.13
C ILE A 250 4.11 14.33 1.52
N PHE A 251 5.04 14.13 2.46
CA PHE A 251 4.87 14.62 3.83
C PHE A 251 4.87 16.16 3.90
N THR A 252 5.67 16.83 3.08
CA THR A 252 5.67 18.30 2.99
C THR A 252 4.30 18.81 2.54
N LYS A 253 3.72 18.19 1.51
CA LYS A 253 2.38 18.55 1.02
C LYS A 253 1.32 18.37 2.10
N VAL A 254 1.25 17.19 2.73
CA VAL A 254 0.24 16.91 3.77
C VAL A 254 0.43 17.81 5.00
N TYR A 255 1.67 18.02 5.44
CA TYR A 255 1.95 18.84 6.61
C TYR A 255 1.58 20.31 6.40
N ASN A 256 1.78 20.85 5.19
CA ASN A 256 1.35 22.20 4.86
C ASN A 256 -0.18 22.36 4.90
N GLU A 257 -0.93 21.38 4.37
CA GLU A 257 -2.41 21.37 4.49
C GLU A 257 -2.85 21.29 5.95
N PHE A 258 -2.21 20.42 6.74
CA PHE A 258 -2.46 20.29 8.17
C PHE A 258 -2.25 21.61 8.93
N LEU A 259 -1.18 22.35 8.63
CA LEU A 259 -0.92 23.65 9.26
C LEU A 259 -1.97 24.71 8.87
N GLN A 260 -2.32 24.79 7.58
CA GLN A 260 -3.31 25.75 7.10
C GLN A 260 -4.67 25.54 7.78
N GLU A 261 -5.09 24.29 7.96
CA GLU A 261 -6.34 23.99 8.66
C GLU A 261 -6.30 24.41 10.14
N LYS A 262 -5.15 24.23 10.81
CA LYS A 262 -4.99 24.60 12.22
C LYS A 262 -4.88 26.11 12.45
N GLU A 263 -4.52 26.88 11.43
CA GLU A 263 -4.59 28.35 11.47
C GLU A 263 -6.04 28.86 11.33
N HIS A 264 -6.96 28.02 10.86
CA HIS A 264 -8.37 28.36 10.63
C HIS A 264 -9.35 27.73 11.65
N GLU A 265 -8.86 26.94 12.60
CA GLU A 265 -9.60 26.43 13.78
C GLU A 265 -9.51 27.41 14.97
#